data_AF-A0A3E1PA30-F1
#
_entry.id   AF-A0A3E1PA30-F1
#
_cell.length_a   1.000
_cell.length_b   1.000
_cell.length_c   1.000
_cell.angle_alpha   90.00
_cell.angle_beta   90.00
_cell.angle_gamma   90.00
#
_symmetry.space_group_name_H-M   'P 1'
#
loop_
_entity.id
_entity.type
_entity.pdbx_description
1 polymer ?
#
loop_
_entity_poly.entity_id
_entity_poly.type
_entity_poly.pdbx_seq_one_letter_code
_entity_poly.pdbx_strand_id
1 'polypeptide(L)'
;MLKKFYETFNIKSSEDQGRAEFLNRLFFFLDEASSFNDRYIYSNIFKGVCFELGLNPATFEQPQLTGPARYPDLQTLAKGDFHEAMKVTCALYHYFKRIGESVNCYEIDVAISHIIGLSTTDIGVRWVDGFFYPNNIPEIDYAVVDETLSWLSDFPAAKKDMQNAFSNFSSGKTEQVLSPCYMALENVIHMKTGLKSPLHENKLQEALFKNMLVSDSWRQFLVKFVQYANDFGRHGRNPDRHSVDNAEVESFLYLSCIMLRMIIRKIPN
;
A
#
# COMPACT_ATOMS: atom_id res chain seq x y z
N MET A 1 3.45 13.40 22.45
CA MET A 1 3.58 14.54 23.39
C MET A 1 4.23 15.75 22.73
N LEU A 2 5.33 15.56 21.98
CA LEU A 2 6.06 16.63 21.27
C LEU A 2 5.19 17.44 20.29
N LYS A 3 4.38 16.77 19.46
CA LYS A 3 3.47 17.42 18.49
C LYS A 3 2.54 18.44 19.16
N LYS A 4 1.87 18.05 20.26
CA LYS A 4 0.99 18.94 21.04
C LYS A 4 1.75 20.12 21.64
N PHE A 5 3.01 19.94 22.05
CA PHE A 5 3.86 21.03 22.53
C PHE A 5 4.12 22.04 21.40
N TYR A 6 4.56 21.59 20.23
CA TYR A 6 4.82 22.47 19.09
C TYR A 6 3.58 23.25 18.66
N GLU A 7 2.42 22.58 18.64
CA GLU A 7 1.12 23.21 18.40
C GLU A 7 0.79 24.27 19.46
N THR A 8 1.00 23.96 20.75
CA THR A 8 0.72 24.88 21.87
C THR A 8 1.59 26.13 21.84
N PHE A 9 2.85 26.00 21.40
CA PHE A 9 3.82 27.10 21.35
C PHE A 9 3.95 27.73 19.95
N ASN A 10 3.10 27.36 18.98
CA ASN A 10 3.12 27.85 17.60
C ASN A 10 4.51 27.74 16.93
N ILE A 11 5.23 26.66 17.24
CA ILE A 11 6.54 26.36 16.65
C ILE A 11 6.30 25.69 15.30
N LYS A 12 6.61 26.39 14.21
CA LYS A 12 6.55 25.84 12.85
C LYS A 12 7.86 25.14 12.53
N SER A 13 7.82 23.83 12.30
CA SER A 13 8.93 23.08 11.71
C SER A 13 8.73 22.99 10.20
N SER A 14 9.81 23.08 9.43
CA SER A 14 9.78 22.73 8.00
C SER A 14 9.79 21.22 7.82
N GLU A 15 9.43 20.76 6.62
CA GLU A 15 9.55 19.34 6.24
C GLU A 15 11.01 18.88 6.31
N ASP A 16 11.95 19.69 5.80
CA ASP A 16 13.39 19.39 5.86
C ASP A 16 13.90 19.24 7.29
N GLN A 17 13.46 20.10 8.20
CA GLN A 17 13.79 19.99 9.62
C GLN A 17 13.21 18.69 10.21
N GLY A 18 11.94 18.37 9.89
CA GLY A 18 11.31 17.13 10.33
C GLY A 18 12.06 15.89 9.84
N ARG A 19 12.50 15.88 8.58
CA ARG A 19 13.30 14.80 7.99
C ARG A 19 14.67 14.67 8.67
N ALA A 20 15.35 15.79 8.96
CA ALA A 20 16.62 15.79 9.66
C ALA A 20 16.49 15.24 11.09
N GLU A 21 15.45 15.65 11.83
CA GLU A 21 15.17 15.13 13.17
C GLU A 21 14.80 13.64 13.16
N PHE A 22 14.00 13.20 12.18
CA PHE A 22 13.70 11.78 11.95
C PHE A 22 14.98 11.00 11.70
N LEU A 23 15.85 11.49 10.81
CA LEU A 23 17.11 10.83 10.46
C LEU A 23 18.03 10.67 11.67
N ASN A 24 18.14 11.69 12.52
CA ASN A 24 18.93 11.62 13.75
C ASN A 24 18.41 10.53 14.70
N ARG A 25 17.08 10.44 14.88
CA ARG A 25 16.46 9.39 15.71
C ARG A 25 16.66 8.00 15.10
N LEU A 26 16.58 7.89 13.77
CA LEU A 26 16.80 6.65 13.05
C LEU A 26 18.25 6.17 13.14
N PHE A 27 19.22 7.09 13.07
CA PHE A 27 20.64 6.77 13.27
C PHE A 27 20.94 6.31 14.69
N PHE A 28 20.35 6.96 15.69
CA PHE A 28 20.42 6.48 17.06
C PHE A 28 19.87 5.05 17.19
N PHE A 29 18.72 4.77 16.58
CA PHE A 29 18.17 3.41 16.54
C PHE A 29 19.09 2.40 15.83
N LEU A 30 19.66 2.75 14.67
CA LEU A 30 20.58 1.86 13.94
C LEU A 30 21.89 1.61 14.72
N ASP A 31 22.34 2.58 15.49
CA ASP A 31 23.48 2.44 16.40
C ASP A 31 23.13 1.51 17.57
N GLU A 32 21.98 1.71 18.24
CA GLU A 32 21.50 0.78 19.27
C GLU A 32 21.28 -0.62 18.71
N ALA A 33 20.85 -0.74 17.44
CA ALA A 33 20.66 -2.04 16.83
C ALA A 33 21.95 -2.84 16.66
N SER A 34 23.09 -2.14 16.57
CA SER A 34 24.41 -2.78 16.61
C SER A 34 24.75 -3.37 17.98
N SER A 35 24.11 -2.85 19.04
CA SER A 35 24.29 -3.29 20.42
C SER A 35 23.37 -4.44 20.85
N PHE A 36 22.43 -4.86 19.99
CA PHE A 36 21.49 -5.94 20.31
C PHE A 36 22.17 -7.26 20.67
N ASN A 37 23.46 -7.47 20.34
CA ASN A 37 24.13 -8.74 20.61
C ASN A 37 25.67 -8.67 20.65
N ASP A 38 26.30 -9.73 21.18
CA ASP A 38 27.75 -9.92 21.28
C ASP A 38 28.49 -9.72 19.93
N ARG A 39 29.77 -9.32 19.94
CA ARG A 39 30.50 -8.83 18.74
C ARG A 39 30.48 -9.78 17.53
N TYR A 40 30.42 -11.09 17.78
CA TYR A 40 30.33 -12.10 16.73
C TYR A 40 29.00 -12.05 15.96
N ILE A 41 27.93 -11.60 16.62
CA ILE A 41 26.59 -11.53 16.05
C ILE A 41 26.44 -10.28 15.18
N TYR A 42 27.06 -9.16 15.55
CA TYR A 42 27.02 -7.93 14.74
C TYR A 42 27.61 -8.12 13.33
N SER A 43 28.70 -8.87 13.21
CA SER A 43 29.30 -9.22 11.90
C SER A 43 28.28 -9.89 10.97
N ASN A 44 27.44 -10.79 11.51
CA ASN A 44 26.41 -11.48 10.74
C ASN A 44 25.25 -10.53 10.37
N ILE A 45 24.85 -9.65 11.29
CA ILE A 45 23.85 -8.61 11.01
C ILE A 45 24.33 -7.71 9.88
N PHE A 46 25.54 -7.14 10.00
CA PHE A 46 26.09 -6.23 8.99
C PHE A 46 26.19 -6.89 7.62
N LYS A 47 26.74 -8.11 7.55
CA LYS A 47 26.80 -8.89 6.30
C LYS A 47 25.42 -9.19 5.74
N GLY A 48 24.46 -9.51 6.61
CA GLY A 48 23.07 -9.73 6.26
C GLY A 48 22.42 -8.50 5.63
N VAL A 49 22.58 -7.34 6.26
CA VAL A 49 22.11 -6.06 5.73
C VAL A 49 22.79 -5.72 4.41
N CYS A 50 24.12 -5.88 4.30
CA CYS A 50 24.82 -5.70 3.02
C CYS A 50 24.26 -6.62 1.93
N PHE A 51 23.96 -7.88 2.24
CA PHE A 51 23.35 -8.81 1.29
C PHE A 51 21.98 -8.32 0.81
N GLU A 52 21.09 -7.89 1.72
CA GLU A 52 19.77 -7.36 1.36
C GLU A 52 19.88 -6.07 0.52
N LEU A 53 20.94 -5.28 0.71
CA LEU A 53 21.24 -4.08 -0.09
C LEU A 53 22.01 -4.37 -1.39
N GLY A 54 22.41 -5.61 -1.66
CA GLY A 54 23.24 -5.96 -2.82
C GLY A 54 24.67 -5.42 -2.76
N LEU A 55 25.20 -5.18 -1.56
CA LEU A 55 26.54 -4.67 -1.31
C LEU A 55 27.52 -5.79 -0.93
N ASN A 56 28.79 -5.65 -1.31
CA ASN A 56 29.84 -6.56 -0.88
C ASN A 56 30.37 -6.14 0.52
N PRO A 57 30.13 -6.90 1.60
CA PRO A 57 30.57 -6.51 2.94
C PRO A 57 32.09 -6.39 3.07
N ALA A 58 32.87 -7.11 2.25
CA ALA A 58 34.34 -7.07 2.30
C ALA A 58 34.91 -5.67 2.01
N THR A 59 34.17 -4.80 1.31
CA THR A 59 34.61 -3.41 1.04
C THR A 59 34.54 -2.52 2.29
N PHE A 60 33.89 -2.98 3.36
CA PHE A 60 33.72 -2.26 4.62
C PHE A 60 34.52 -2.89 5.77
N GLU A 61 35.26 -3.98 5.51
CA GLU A 61 36.07 -4.64 6.53
C GLU A 61 37.25 -3.76 6.94
N GLN A 62 37.30 -3.43 8.22
CA GLN A 62 38.43 -2.72 8.81
C GLN A 62 39.38 -3.74 9.46
N PRO A 63 40.60 -3.91 8.93
CA PRO A 63 41.57 -4.81 9.53
C PRO A 63 41.92 -4.34 10.95
N GLN A 64 42.01 -5.30 11.88
CA GLN A 64 42.44 -5.07 13.25
C GLN A 64 43.85 -5.65 13.43
N LEU A 65 44.70 -4.98 14.21
CA LEU A 65 46.05 -5.47 14.52
C LEU A 65 45.99 -6.81 15.28
N THR A 66 44.99 -6.98 16.13
CA THR A 66 44.72 -8.20 16.90
C THR A 66 43.22 -8.44 16.94
N GLY A 67 42.76 -9.60 16.47
CA GLY A 67 41.35 -10.00 16.51
C GLY A 67 40.67 -10.02 15.13
N PRO A 68 39.36 -10.35 15.10
CA PRO A 68 38.59 -10.38 13.85
C PRO A 68 38.44 -8.98 13.25
N ALA A 69 38.27 -8.91 11.93
CA ALA A 69 37.94 -7.68 11.22
C ALA A 69 36.69 -7.02 11.83
N ARG A 70 36.70 -5.69 11.89
CA ARG A 70 35.58 -4.90 12.41
C ARG A 70 34.79 -4.31 11.26
N TYR A 71 33.46 -4.35 11.36
CA TYR A 71 32.57 -3.60 10.47
C TYR A 71 32.21 -2.25 11.10
N PRO A 72 31.98 -1.20 10.29
CA PRO A 72 31.46 0.07 10.79
C PRO A 72 30.01 -0.08 11.25
N ASP A 73 29.47 0.97 11.86
CA ASP A 73 28.07 1.03 12.29
C ASP A 73 27.14 1.06 11.06
N LEU A 74 25.93 0.50 11.19
CA LEU A 74 24.96 0.42 10.08
C LEU A 74 24.64 1.80 9.47
N GLN A 75 24.65 2.87 10.28
CA GLN A 75 24.46 4.25 9.81
C GLN A 75 25.50 4.67 8.74
N THR A 76 26.68 4.06 8.70
CA THR A 76 27.70 4.35 7.68
C THR A 76 27.23 3.95 6.28
N LEU A 77 26.36 2.93 6.18
CA LEU A 77 25.74 2.52 4.91
C LEU A 77 24.77 3.59 4.39
N ALA A 78 24.14 4.35 5.28
CA ALA A 78 23.17 5.39 4.95
C ALA A 78 23.80 6.70 4.47
N LYS A 79 25.09 6.95 4.76
CA LYS A 79 25.84 8.14 4.29
C LYS A 79 25.18 9.49 4.63
N GLY A 80 24.39 9.57 5.71
CA GLY A 80 23.67 10.78 6.06
C GLY A 80 22.49 11.11 5.15
N ASP A 81 22.11 10.22 4.23
CA ASP A 81 20.97 10.40 3.33
C ASP A 81 19.70 9.79 3.91
N PHE A 82 18.59 10.52 3.79
CA PHE A 82 17.29 10.13 4.31
C PHE A 82 16.77 8.83 3.69
N HIS A 83 16.88 8.68 2.38
CA HIS A 83 16.37 7.51 1.67
C HIS A 83 17.28 6.29 1.87
N GLU A 84 18.60 6.48 1.90
CA GLU A 84 19.53 5.38 2.19
C GLU A 84 19.36 4.88 3.63
N ALA A 85 19.09 5.75 4.61
CA ALA A 85 18.78 5.32 5.98
C ALA A 85 17.51 4.47 6.06
N MET A 86 16.48 4.84 5.30
CA MET A 86 15.25 4.05 5.17
C MET A 86 15.55 2.67 4.56
N LYS A 87 16.35 2.60 3.49
CA LYS A 87 16.74 1.33 2.85
C LYS A 87 17.49 0.42 3.82
N VAL A 88 18.47 0.96 4.56
CA VAL A 88 19.24 0.21 5.57
C VAL A 88 18.31 -0.36 6.65
N THR A 89 17.31 0.41 7.06
CA THR A 89 16.31 -0.03 8.05
C THR A 89 15.41 -1.15 7.52
N CYS A 90 14.92 -1.04 6.27
CA CYS A 90 14.18 -2.13 5.63
C CYS A 90 15.04 -3.40 5.53
N ALA A 91 16.30 -3.26 5.09
CA ALA A 91 17.24 -4.37 4.97
C ALA A 91 17.50 -5.05 6.32
N LEU A 92 17.60 -4.28 7.41
CA LEU A 92 17.73 -4.81 8.77
C LEU A 92 16.49 -5.63 9.17
N TYR A 93 15.29 -5.13 8.92
CA TYR A 93 14.05 -5.86 9.19
C TYR A 93 13.99 -7.17 8.38
N HIS A 94 14.29 -7.12 7.09
CA HIS A 94 14.27 -8.31 6.22
C HIS A 94 15.31 -9.34 6.61
N TYR A 95 16.49 -8.92 7.04
CA TYR A 95 17.49 -9.82 7.60
C TYR A 95 16.92 -10.64 8.76
N PHE A 96 16.32 -9.97 9.77
CA PHE A 96 15.74 -10.66 10.92
C PHE A 96 14.54 -11.53 10.53
N LYS A 97 13.67 -11.05 9.64
CA LYS A 97 12.54 -11.83 9.11
C LYS A 97 13.03 -13.12 8.42
N ARG A 98 14.12 -13.04 7.67
CA ARG A 98 14.72 -14.18 6.95
C ARG A 98 15.33 -15.21 7.89
N ILE A 99 15.98 -14.78 8.98
CA ILE A 99 16.56 -15.71 9.97
C ILE A 99 15.53 -16.18 11.01
N GLY A 100 14.27 -15.74 10.91
CA GLY A 100 13.17 -16.19 11.78
C GLY A 100 13.11 -15.49 13.14
N GLU A 101 13.80 -14.37 13.32
CA GLU A 101 13.87 -13.61 14.57
C GLU A 101 12.69 -12.62 14.68
N SER A 102 11.50 -13.15 15.00
CA SER A 102 10.26 -12.38 15.06
C SER A 102 10.25 -11.30 16.14
N VAL A 103 10.98 -11.49 17.24
CA VAL A 103 11.11 -10.50 18.32
C VAL A 103 11.80 -9.24 17.81
N ASN A 104 12.92 -9.38 17.08
CA ASN A 104 13.63 -8.23 16.52
C ASN A 104 12.81 -7.52 15.44
N CYS A 105 12.05 -8.24 14.62
CA CYS A 105 11.11 -7.62 13.68
C CYS A 105 10.09 -6.74 14.40
N TYR A 106 9.49 -7.25 15.49
CA TYR A 106 8.53 -6.50 16.29
C TYR A 106 9.18 -5.28 16.96
N GLU A 107 10.39 -5.40 17.48
CA GLU A 107 11.13 -4.27 18.06
C GLU A 107 11.41 -3.18 17.03
N ILE A 108 11.81 -3.55 15.81
CA ILE A 108 11.97 -2.61 14.69
C ILE A 108 10.63 -1.94 14.37
N ASP A 109 9.54 -2.69 14.24
CA ASP A 109 8.22 -2.14 13.95
C ASP A 109 7.79 -1.10 14.99
N VAL A 110 7.95 -1.41 16.27
CA VAL A 110 7.62 -0.51 17.38
C VAL A 110 8.52 0.72 17.37
N ALA A 111 9.83 0.54 17.21
CA ALA A 111 10.80 1.64 17.20
C ALA A 111 10.54 2.62 16.05
N ILE A 112 10.38 2.11 14.82
CA ILE A 112 10.14 2.96 13.64
C ILE A 112 8.79 3.67 13.74
N SER A 113 7.73 2.96 14.17
CA SER A 113 6.41 3.57 14.39
C SER A 113 6.48 4.69 15.43
N HIS A 114 7.24 4.49 16.51
CA HIS A 114 7.46 5.50 17.54
C HIS A 114 8.26 6.70 17.00
N ILE A 115 9.35 6.47 16.27
CA ILE A 115 10.17 7.54 15.67
C ILE A 115 9.35 8.39 14.70
N ILE A 116 8.54 7.77 13.83
CA ILE A 116 7.61 8.47 12.94
C ILE A 116 6.61 9.29 13.78
N GLY A 117 6.02 8.69 14.81
CA GLY A 117 5.06 9.36 15.70
C GLY A 117 5.62 10.51 16.54
N LEU A 118 6.94 10.60 16.70
CA LEU A 118 7.63 11.73 17.33
C LEU A 118 7.85 12.92 16.38
N SER A 119 7.70 12.72 15.07
CA SER A 119 7.85 13.79 14.08
C SER A 119 6.74 14.84 14.25
N THR A 120 7.12 16.11 14.33
CA THR A 120 6.19 17.23 14.53
C THR A 120 5.50 17.64 13.25
N THR A 121 6.09 17.32 12.11
CA THR A 121 5.57 17.53 10.76
C THR A 121 5.40 16.19 10.06
N ASP A 122 4.54 16.18 9.04
CA ASP A 122 4.52 15.05 8.11
C ASP A 122 5.87 15.02 7.36
N ILE A 123 6.61 13.92 7.55
CA ILE A 123 7.89 13.68 6.87
C ILE A 123 7.71 12.95 5.54
N GLY A 124 6.47 12.74 5.12
CA GLY A 124 6.10 12.15 3.85
C GLY A 124 6.21 10.62 3.83
N VAL A 125 6.35 9.94 4.98
CA VAL A 125 6.50 8.47 5.03
C VAL A 125 5.73 7.82 6.19
N ARG A 126 5.27 6.59 5.96
CA ARG A 126 4.74 5.65 6.96
C ARG A 126 5.48 4.32 6.89
N TRP A 127 5.39 3.54 7.95
CA TRP A 127 6.00 2.22 8.08
C TRP A 127 4.94 1.12 8.13
N VAL A 128 5.06 0.09 7.29
CA VAL A 128 4.14 -1.07 7.23
C VAL A 128 4.91 -2.34 6.84
N ASP A 129 4.87 -3.38 7.69
CA ASP A 129 5.50 -4.70 7.51
C ASP A 129 6.91 -4.66 6.88
N GLY A 130 7.83 -3.92 7.50
CA GLY A 130 9.22 -3.89 7.03
C GLY A 130 9.54 -2.87 5.94
N PHE A 131 8.55 -2.10 5.48
CA PHE A 131 8.73 -1.14 4.40
C PHE A 131 8.25 0.27 4.76
N PHE A 132 8.94 1.25 4.18
CA PHE A 132 8.45 2.62 4.15
C PHE A 132 7.62 2.88 2.89
N TYR A 133 6.47 3.55 3.07
CA TYR A 133 5.60 4.01 2.00
C TYR A 133 5.43 5.52 2.10
N PRO A 134 5.22 6.26 0.99
CA PRO A 134 4.86 7.66 1.05
C PRO A 134 3.59 7.88 1.89
N ASN A 135 3.53 8.88 2.77
CA ASN A 135 2.33 9.18 3.57
C ASN A 135 1.14 9.61 2.68
N ASN A 136 1.42 10.16 1.50
CA ASN A 136 0.41 10.71 0.60
C ASN A 136 -0.28 9.66 -0.31
N ILE A 137 0.04 8.38 -0.12
CA ILE A 137 -0.59 7.23 -0.76
C ILE A 137 -0.73 6.22 0.39
N PRO A 138 -1.86 5.92 1.11
CA PRO A 138 -3.20 5.51 0.62
C PRO A 138 -4.28 5.33 1.76
N GLU A 139 -4.73 6.34 2.51
CA GLU A 139 -5.88 6.10 3.41
C GLU A 139 -7.13 5.77 2.58
N ILE A 140 -7.22 6.43 1.42
CA ILE A 140 -8.21 6.15 0.40
C ILE A 140 -7.96 4.77 -0.20
N ASP A 141 -6.74 4.39 -0.59
CA ASP A 141 -6.57 3.10 -1.27
C ASP A 141 -6.70 1.91 -0.32
N TYR A 142 -6.31 2.00 0.96
CA TYR A 142 -6.62 0.94 1.92
C TYR A 142 -8.13 0.81 2.14
N ALA A 143 -8.83 1.93 2.40
CA ALA A 143 -10.27 1.90 2.65
C ALA A 143 -11.09 1.55 1.39
N VAL A 144 -10.59 1.86 0.20
CA VAL A 144 -11.30 1.62 -1.05
C VAL A 144 -10.92 0.26 -1.65
N VAL A 145 -9.65 -0.14 -1.65
CA VAL A 145 -9.21 -1.40 -2.25
C VAL A 145 -9.29 -2.54 -1.23
N ASP A 146 -8.52 -2.48 -0.14
CA ASP A 146 -8.36 -3.61 0.78
C ASP A 146 -9.65 -3.90 1.55
N GLU A 147 -10.33 -2.86 2.05
CA GLU A 147 -11.62 -3.04 2.74
C GLU A 147 -12.69 -3.61 1.79
N THR A 148 -12.74 -3.16 0.53
CA THR A 148 -13.67 -3.74 -0.46
C THR A 148 -13.40 -5.21 -0.68
N LEU A 149 -12.13 -5.60 -0.87
CA LEU A 149 -11.76 -7.02 -1.03
C LEU A 149 -12.12 -7.86 0.20
N SER A 150 -12.05 -7.27 1.39
CA SER A 150 -12.53 -7.89 2.62
C SER A 150 -14.05 -8.12 2.60
N TRP A 151 -14.84 -7.10 2.21
CA TRP A 151 -16.30 -7.19 2.11
C TRP A 151 -16.76 -8.17 1.03
N LEU A 152 -15.97 -8.33 -0.04
CA LEU A 152 -16.24 -9.32 -1.08
C LEU A 152 -15.98 -10.76 -0.64
N SER A 153 -15.54 -11.01 0.59
CA SER A 153 -15.36 -12.39 1.10
C SER A 153 -16.67 -13.18 1.11
N ASP A 154 -17.82 -12.51 1.27
CA ASP A 154 -19.15 -13.11 1.15
C ASP A 154 -19.59 -13.31 -0.32
N PHE A 155 -18.83 -12.76 -1.28
CA PHE A 155 -19.10 -12.75 -2.71
C PHE A 155 -17.90 -13.32 -3.50
N PRO A 156 -17.57 -14.61 -3.36
CA PRO A 156 -16.29 -15.18 -3.82
C PRO A 156 -16.03 -15.00 -5.33
N ALA A 157 -17.08 -15.08 -6.16
CA ALA A 157 -16.96 -14.82 -7.59
C ALA A 157 -16.54 -13.37 -7.88
N ALA A 158 -17.21 -12.40 -7.23
CA ALA A 158 -16.89 -10.99 -7.38
C ALA A 158 -15.51 -10.64 -6.80
N LYS A 159 -15.12 -11.25 -5.67
CA LYS A 159 -13.78 -11.11 -5.10
C LYS A 159 -12.71 -11.54 -6.08
N LYS A 160 -12.88 -12.72 -6.68
CA LYS A 160 -11.97 -13.26 -7.70
C LYS A 160 -11.86 -12.31 -8.89
N ASP A 161 -12.97 -11.79 -9.38
CA ASP A 161 -12.97 -10.84 -10.50
C ASP A 161 -12.25 -9.53 -10.15
N MET A 162 -12.47 -8.96 -8.97
CA MET A 162 -11.72 -7.77 -8.52
C MET A 162 -10.23 -8.04 -8.36
N GLN A 163 -9.84 -9.18 -7.76
CA GLN A 163 -8.43 -9.57 -7.64
C GLN A 163 -7.77 -9.71 -9.02
N ASN A 164 -8.48 -10.25 -10.01
CA ASN A 164 -8.02 -10.31 -11.39
C ASN A 164 -7.86 -8.90 -11.98
N ALA A 165 -8.78 -7.97 -11.71
CA ALA A 165 -8.68 -6.58 -12.14
C ALA A 165 -7.41 -5.91 -11.61
N PHE A 166 -7.17 -6.02 -10.30
CA PHE A 166 -5.95 -5.50 -9.67
C PHE A 166 -4.69 -6.14 -10.25
N SER A 167 -4.68 -7.47 -10.41
CA SER A 167 -3.54 -8.19 -10.99
C SER A 167 -3.24 -7.73 -12.42
N ASN A 168 -4.28 -7.49 -13.24
CA ASN A 168 -4.11 -7.00 -14.60
C ASN A 168 -3.56 -5.58 -14.63
N PHE A 169 -4.08 -4.70 -13.77
CA PHE A 169 -3.60 -3.32 -13.64
C PHE A 169 -2.12 -3.28 -13.24
N SER A 170 -1.74 -4.00 -12.19
CA SER A 170 -0.35 -4.10 -11.72
C SER A 170 0.60 -4.73 -12.74
N SER A 171 0.08 -5.54 -13.66
CA SER A 171 0.85 -6.14 -14.77
C SER A 171 0.90 -5.25 -16.02
N GLY A 172 0.35 -4.03 -15.98
CA GLY A 172 0.27 -3.12 -17.12
C GLY A 172 -0.71 -3.55 -18.22
N LYS A 173 -1.61 -4.51 -17.95
CA LYS A 173 -2.62 -5.01 -18.90
C LYS A 173 -3.92 -4.22 -18.80
N THR A 174 -3.86 -2.91 -19.05
CA THR A 174 -4.97 -1.96 -18.86
C THR A 174 -6.29 -2.38 -19.52
N GLU A 175 -6.25 -2.82 -20.78
CA GLU A 175 -7.43 -3.26 -21.53
C GLU A 175 -8.17 -4.44 -20.87
N GLN A 176 -7.49 -5.21 -20.01
CA GLN A 176 -8.04 -6.39 -19.34
C GLN A 176 -8.59 -6.08 -17.94
N VAL A 177 -8.59 -4.83 -17.50
CA VAL A 177 -9.04 -4.43 -16.15
C VAL A 177 -10.55 -4.16 -16.09
N LEU A 178 -11.11 -3.54 -17.12
CA LEU A 178 -12.51 -3.08 -17.12
C LEU A 178 -13.51 -4.24 -17.05
N SER A 179 -13.24 -5.32 -17.80
CA SER A 179 -14.16 -6.48 -17.82
C SER A 179 -14.28 -7.16 -16.45
N PRO A 180 -13.19 -7.52 -15.74
CA PRO A 180 -13.32 -8.09 -14.40
C PRO A 180 -14.00 -7.15 -13.40
N CYS A 181 -13.74 -5.84 -13.46
CA CYS A 181 -14.46 -4.86 -12.63
C CYS A 181 -15.98 -4.89 -12.85
N TYR A 182 -16.42 -4.93 -14.12
CA TYR A 182 -17.83 -5.07 -14.48
C TYR A 182 -18.44 -6.37 -13.95
N MET A 183 -17.73 -7.49 -14.13
CA MET A 183 -18.20 -8.80 -13.68
C MET A 183 -18.34 -8.87 -12.17
N ALA A 184 -17.44 -8.23 -11.42
CA ALA A 184 -17.55 -8.14 -9.97
C ALA A 184 -18.84 -7.45 -9.53
N LEU A 185 -19.17 -6.31 -10.16
CA LEU A 185 -20.42 -5.60 -9.89
C LEU A 185 -21.64 -6.46 -10.21
N GLU A 186 -21.67 -7.06 -11.40
CA GLU A 186 -22.76 -7.92 -11.85
C GLU A 186 -22.98 -9.11 -10.89
N ASN A 187 -21.90 -9.78 -10.48
CA ASN A 187 -21.94 -10.91 -9.54
C ASN A 187 -22.52 -10.53 -8.17
N VAL A 188 -22.12 -9.38 -7.60
CA VAL A 188 -22.69 -8.89 -6.33
C VAL A 188 -24.18 -8.59 -6.49
N ILE A 189 -24.56 -7.92 -7.58
CA ILE A 189 -25.97 -7.54 -7.83
C ILE A 189 -26.84 -8.79 -8.03
N HIS A 190 -26.37 -9.79 -8.78
CA HIS A 190 -27.08 -11.06 -8.96
C HIS A 190 -27.28 -11.77 -7.63
N MET A 191 -26.25 -11.83 -6.78
CA MET A 191 -26.37 -12.47 -5.47
C MET A 191 -27.37 -11.73 -4.56
N LYS A 192 -27.34 -10.39 -4.55
CA LYS A 192 -28.22 -9.56 -3.72
C LYS A 192 -29.66 -9.49 -4.21
N THR A 193 -29.92 -9.63 -5.51
CA THR A 193 -31.27 -9.46 -6.10
C THR A 193 -31.91 -10.79 -6.52
N GLY A 194 -31.13 -11.87 -6.64
CA GLY A 194 -31.57 -13.17 -7.17
C GLY A 194 -31.86 -13.17 -8.68
N LEU A 195 -31.68 -12.05 -9.37
CA LEU A 195 -31.89 -11.91 -10.80
C LEU A 195 -30.63 -12.36 -11.56
N LYS A 196 -30.82 -13.04 -12.70
CA LYS A 196 -29.73 -13.52 -13.58
C LYS A 196 -29.59 -12.75 -14.89
N SER A 197 -30.41 -11.72 -15.09
CA SER A 197 -30.33 -10.85 -16.26
C SER A 197 -29.01 -10.07 -16.26
N PRO A 198 -28.39 -9.83 -17.41
CA PRO A 198 -27.22 -8.97 -17.52
C PRO A 198 -27.43 -7.55 -16.95
N LEU A 199 -26.38 -6.92 -16.40
CA LEU A 199 -26.45 -5.59 -15.78
C LEU A 199 -26.77 -4.45 -16.77
N HIS A 200 -26.50 -4.63 -18.05
CA HIS A 200 -26.88 -3.67 -19.09
C HIS A 200 -28.37 -3.75 -19.48
N GLU A 201 -29.09 -4.79 -19.05
CA GLU A 201 -30.54 -4.87 -19.27
C GLU A 201 -31.30 -4.03 -18.24
N ASN A 202 -32.32 -3.30 -18.69
CA ASN A 202 -33.15 -2.44 -17.85
C ASN A 202 -33.70 -3.16 -16.61
N LYS A 203 -34.02 -4.46 -16.71
CA LYS A 203 -34.60 -5.24 -15.62
C LYS A 203 -33.68 -5.34 -14.39
N LEU A 204 -32.38 -5.58 -14.58
CA LEU A 204 -31.44 -5.66 -13.46
C LEU A 204 -31.17 -4.26 -12.87
N GLN A 205 -31.07 -3.25 -13.75
CA GLN A 205 -30.86 -1.85 -13.33
C GLN A 205 -32.04 -1.32 -12.51
N GLU A 206 -33.28 -1.57 -12.94
CA GLU A 206 -34.48 -1.18 -12.21
C GLU A 206 -34.53 -1.84 -10.83
N ALA A 207 -34.20 -3.13 -10.74
CA ALA A 207 -34.14 -3.84 -9.47
C ALA A 207 -33.04 -3.26 -8.55
N LEU A 208 -31.87 -2.96 -9.10
CA LEU A 208 -30.78 -2.30 -8.39
C LEU A 208 -31.23 -0.95 -7.81
N PHE A 209 -31.80 -0.08 -8.64
CA PHE A 209 -32.20 1.27 -8.25
C PHE A 209 -33.38 1.30 -7.28
N LYS A 210 -34.30 0.33 -7.40
CA LYS A 210 -35.41 0.16 -6.46
C LYS A 210 -34.90 -0.21 -5.07
N ASN A 211 -33.89 -1.08 -4.98
CA ASN A 211 -33.36 -1.57 -3.71
C ASN A 211 -32.36 -0.60 -3.05
N MET A 212 -31.57 0.13 -3.84
CA MET A 212 -30.52 1.00 -3.30
C MET A 212 -31.02 2.33 -2.70
N LEU A 213 -32.20 2.80 -3.12
CA LEU A 213 -32.78 4.08 -2.71
C LEU A 213 -31.81 5.28 -2.90
N VAL A 214 -31.06 5.28 -4.01
CA VAL A 214 -30.14 6.36 -4.36
C VAL A 214 -30.84 7.47 -5.15
N SER A 215 -30.32 8.70 -5.06
CA SER A 215 -30.79 9.85 -5.84
C SER A 215 -30.69 9.61 -7.36
N ASP A 216 -31.50 10.32 -8.15
CA ASP A 216 -31.49 10.18 -9.61
C ASP A 216 -30.13 10.49 -10.26
N SER A 217 -29.36 11.44 -9.71
CA SER A 217 -27.99 11.73 -10.19
C SER A 217 -27.07 10.51 -10.08
N TRP A 218 -27.18 9.75 -8.98
CA TRP A 218 -26.44 8.51 -8.78
C TRP A 218 -26.89 7.40 -9.73
N ARG A 219 -28.20 7.33 -10.04
CA ARG A 219 -28.72 6.39 -11.04
C ARG A 219 -28.11 6.68 -12.42
N GLN A 220 -28.13 7.94 -12.84
CA GLN A 220 -27.53 8.35 -14.11
C GLN A 220 -26.03 8.04 -14.15
N PHE A 221 -25.31 8.30 -13.05
CA PHE A 221 -23.89 7.97 -12.94
C PHE A 221 -23.63 6.46 -13.08
N LEU A 222 -24.41 5.61 -12.39
CA LEU A 222 -24.32 4.15 -12.51
C LEU A 222 -24.60 3.65 -13.93
N VAL A 223 -25.62 4.22 -14.60
CA VAL A 223 -25.91 3.89 -16.00
C VAL A 223 -24.73 4.25 -16.91
N LYS A 224 -24.13 5.43 -16.74
CA LYS A 224 -22.96 5.85 -17.52
C LYS A 224 -21.72 4.99 -17.21
N PHE A 225 -21.53 4.61 -15.96
CA PHE A 225 -20.47 3.72 -15.52
C PHE A 225 -20.59 2.34 -16.19
N VAL A 226 -21.79 1.73 -16.16
CA VAL A 226 -22.09 0.46 -16.82
C VAL A 226 -21.92 0.57 -18.33
N GLN A 227 -22.38 1.66 -18.94
CA GLN A 227 -22.22 1.92 -20.36
C GLN A 227 -20.74 1.96 -20.76
N TYR A 228 -19.92 2.70 -20.01
CA TYR A 228 -18.48 2.77 -20.23
C TYR A 228 -17.84 1.37 -20.16
N ALA A 229 -18.20 0.57 -19.16
CA ALA A 229 -17.71 -0.80 -19.02
C ALA A 229 -18.05 -1.69 -20.22
N ASN A 230 -19.24 -1.51 -20.80
CA ASN A 230 -19.67 -2.26 -21.99
C ASN A 230 -18.95 -1.79 -23.26
N ASP A 231 -18.78 -0.48 -23.42
CA ASP A 231 -18.15 0.13 -24.60
C ASP A 231 -16.67 -0.23 -24.70
N PHE A 232 -15.97 -0.27 -23.57
CA PHE A 232 -14.52 -0.51 -23.51
C PHE A 232 -14.14 -1.92 -23.02
N GLY A 233 -15.10 -2.73 -22.56
CA GLY A 233 -14.88 -4.09 -22.05
C GLY A 233 -15.08 -5.21 -23.08
N ARG A 234 -15.80 -6.27 -22.69
CA ARG A 234 -15.85 -7.60 -23.36
C ARG A 234 -16.27 -7.58 -24.83
N HIS A 235 -16.99 -6.57 -25.29
CA HIS A 235 -17.60 -6.55 -26.61
C HIS A 235 -17.61 -5.16 -27.26
N GLY A 236 -16.61 -4.32 -26.99
CA GLY A 236 -16.48 -3.02 -27.65
C GLY A 236 -16.39 -3.17 -29.18
N ARG A 237 -17.55 -3.15 -29.85
CA ARG A 237 -17.70 -3.22 -31.31
C ARG A 237 -17.58 -1.83 -31.96
N ASN A 238 -17.36 -0.78 -31.17
CA ASN A 238 -17.29 0.56 -31.69
C ASN A 238 -15.92 0.77 -32.39
N PRO A 239 -15.89 0.94 -33.72
CA PRO A 239 -14.65 1.17 -34.46
C PRO A 239 -14.01 2.53 -34.12
N ASP A 240 -14.76 3.48 -33.56
CA ASP A 240 -14.31 4.84 -33.25
C ASP A 240 -13.85 5.03 -31.78
N ARG A 241 -13.56 3.93 -31.06
CA ARG A 241 -13.15 4.01 -29.65
C ARG A 241 -11.72 4.52 -29.49
N HIS A 242 -11.49 5.43 -28.53
CA HIS A 242 -10.13 5.81 -28.14
C HIS A 242 -9.47 4.69 -27.33
N SER A 243 -8.13 4.71 -27.27
CA SER A 243 -7.37 3.85 -26.37
C SER A 243 -7.55 4.33 -24.93
N VAL A 244 -7.95 3.44 -24.03
CA VAL A 244 -8.08 3.77 -22.61
C VAL A 244 -6.70 3.91 -22.00
N ASP A 245 -6.41 5.05 -21.38
CA ASP A 245 -5.12 5.29 -20.74
C ASP A 245 -5.03 4.71 -19.31
N ASN A 246 -3.83 4.71 -18.73
CA ASN A 246 -3.61 4.18 -17.37
C ASN A 246 -4.45 4.90 -16.31
N ALA A 247 -4.62 6.22 -16.43
CA ALA A 247 -5.32 7.03 -15.44
C ALA A 247 -6.85 6.78 -15.51
N GLU A 248 -7.39 6.60 -16.72
CA GLU A 248 -8.78 6.19 -16.93
C GLU A 248 -9.04 4.81 -16.33
N VAL A 249 -8.15 3.84 -16.56
CA VAL A 249 -8.28 2.49 -15.99
C VAL A 249 -8.19 2.49 -14.48
N GLU A 250 -7.23 3.22 -13.91
CA GLU A 250 -7.08 3.37 -12.46
C GLU A 250 -8.35 3.98 -11.86
N SER A 251 -8.85 5.07 -12.44
CA SER A 251 -10.08 5.73 -11.99
C SER A 251 -11.28 4.78 -12.02
N PHE A 252 -11.41 3.98 -13.08
CA PHE A 252 -12.48 2.99 -13.21
C PHE A 252 -12.39 1.88 -12.15
N LEU A 253 -11.18 1.44 -11.83
CA LEU A 253 -10.91 0.43 -10.80
C LEU A 253 -11.32 0.95 -9.40
N TYR A 254 -10.95 2.19 -9.06
CA TYR A 254 -11.36 2.83 -7.80
C TYR A 254 -12.87 3.03 -7.73
N LEU A 255 -13.50 3.53 -8.79
CA LEU A 255 -14.94 3.71 -8.85
C LEU A 255 -15.68 2.38 -8.70
N SER A 256 -15.18 1.30 -9.30
CA SER A 256 -15.74 -0.05 -9.13
C SER A 256 -15.78 -0.47 -7.66
N CYS A 257 -14.70 -0.21 -6.93
CA CYS A 257 -14.64 -0.51 -5.50
C CYS A 257 -15.67 0.28 -4.69
N ILE A 258 -15.80 1.59 -4.97
CA ILE A 258 -16.79 2.46 -4.32
C ILE A 258 -18.22 1.95 -4.59
N MET A 259 -18.50 1.56 -5.83
CA MET A 259 -19.80 1.02 -6.22
C MET A 259 -20.12 -0.28 -5.51
N LEU A 260 -19.17 -1.22 -5.46
CA LEU A 260 -19.34 -2.50 -4.75
C LEU A 260 -19.66 -2.26 -3.27
N ARG A 261 -18.91 -1.38 -2.59
CA ARG A 261 -19.18 -1.01 -1.19
C ARG A 261 -20.59 -0.43 -1.03
N MET A 262 -20.98 0.47 -1.92
CA MET A 262 -22.31 1.08 -1.85
C MET A 262 -23.42 0.03 -2.01
N ILE A 263 -23.30 -0.87 -2.99
CA ILE A 263 -24.27 -1.94 -3.26
C ILE A 263 -24.38 -2.89 -2.06
N ILE A 264 -23.24 -3.36 -1.53
CA ILE A 264 -23.20 -4.30 -0.40
C ILE A 264 -23.88 -3.70 0.84
N ARG A 265 -23.69 -2.41 1.13
CA ARG A 265 -24.30 -1.74 2.28
C ARG A 265 -25.77 -1.43 2.11
N LYS A 266 -26.18 -1.04 0.91
CA LYS A 266 -27.54 -0.53 0.66
C LYS A 266 -28.54 -1.63 0.39
N ILE A 267 -28.09 -2.78 -0.13
CA ILE A 267 -28.97 -3.91 -0.42
C ILE A 267 -28.75 -4.97 0.67
N PRO A 268 -29.69 -5.14 1.61
CA PRO A 268 -29.60 -6.19 2.62
C PRO A 268 -29.59 -7.58 1.96
N ASN A 269 -29.06 -8.57 2.69
CA ASN A 269 -29.13 -9.99 2.29
C ASN A 269 -30.56 -10.51 2.40
#